data_AF-A0AAU2U6S4-F1
#
_entry.id   AF-A0AAU2U6S4-F1
#
_cell.length_a   1.000
_cell.length_b   1.000
_cell.length_c   1.000
_cell.angle_alpha   90.00
_cell.angle_beta   90.00
_cell.angle_gamma   90.00
#
_symmetry.space_group_name_H-M   'P 1'
#
loop_
_entity.id
_entity.type
_entity.pdbx_description
1 polymer ?
#
loop_
_entity_poly.entity_id
_entity_poly.type
_entity_poly.pdbx_seq_one_letter_code
_entity_poly.pdbx_strand_id
1 'polypeptide(L)' 'MFWCDVCKCAYPHGPEGPGAAFEAHSATQHAGNSPAEGVRQITGRQVVIGLLILVAVAWAARFFA' A
#
# COMPACT_ATOMS: atom_id res chain seq x y z
N MET A 1 -7.05 -9.38 13.82
CA MET A 1 -6.33 -8.44 14.72
C MET A 1 -5.09 -7.97 13.95
N PHE A 2 -4.75 -6.68 13.98
CA PHE A 2 -3.57 -6.15 13.30
C PHE A 2 -2.58 -5.58 14.32
N TRP A 3 -1.28 -5.72 14.05
CA TRP A 3 -0.21 -5.17 14.87
C TRP A 3 0.27 -3.86 14.28
N CYS A 4 0.33 -2.80 15.09
CA CYS A 4 1.00 -1.55 14.73
C CYS A 4 2.43 -1.58 15.25
N ASP A 5 3.41 -1.52 14.36
CA ASP A 5 4.82 -1.52 14.75
C ASP A 5 5.32 -0.19 15.33
N VAL A 6 4.57 0.90 15.12
CA VAL A 6 4.89 2.23 15.64
C VAL A 6 4.44 2.34 17.09
N CYS A 7 3.18 2.00 17.37
CA CYS A 7 2.60 2.04 18.72
C CYS A 7 2.94 0.79 19.56
N LYS A 8 3.46 -0.27 18.95
CA LYS A 8 3.65 -1.60 19.56
C LYS A 8 2.36 -2.12 20.24
N CYS A 9 1.24 -1.97 19.55
CA CYS A 9 -0.07 -2.42 20.03
C CYS A 9 -0.84 -3.21 18.97
N ALA A 10 -1.70 -4.12 19.43
CA ALA A 10 -2.66 -4.81 18.57
C ALA A 10 -4.00 -4.08 18.58
N TYR A 11 -4.63 -3.94 17.42
CA TYR A 11 -5.97 -3.35 17.28
C TYR A 11 -6.91 -4.26 16.47
N PRO A 12 -8.21 -4.25 16.78
CA PRO A 12 -9.20 -5.04 16.04
C PRO A 12 -9.46 -4.42 14.66
N HIS A 13 -9.77 -5.28 13.68
CA HIS A 13 -10.38 -4.84 12.42
C HIS A 13 -11.88 -5.16 12.49
N GLY A 14 -12.73 -4.20 12.11
CA GLY A 14 -14.16 -4.42 11.97
C GLY A 14 -14.52 -5.07 10.63
N PRO A 15 -15.80 -5.09 10.27
CA PRO A 15 -16.29 -5.68 9.01
C PRO A 15 -15.77 -4.98 7.75
N GLU A 16 -15.28 -3.74 7.86
CA GLU A 16 -14.64 -2.97 6.79
C GLU A 16 -13.31 -3.57 6.29
N GLY A 17 -12.75 -4.53 7.04
CA GLY A 17 -11.56 -5.26 6.66
C GLY A 17 -10.25 -4.58 7.08
N PRO A 18 -9.11 -5.26 6.83
CA PRO A 18 -7.82 -4.87 7.40
C PRO A 18 -7.27 -3.54 6.87
N GLY A 19 -7.54 -3.21 5.60
CA GLY A 19 -7.06 -1.96 4.99
C GLY A 19 -7.71 -0.71 5.58
N ALA A 20 -9.05 -0.72 5.73
CA ALA A 20 -9.78 0.40 6.31
C ALA A 20 -9.50 0.55 7.81
N ALA A 21 -9.37 -0.55 8.56
CA ALA A 21 -8.95 -0.52 9.96
C ALA A 21 -7.53 0.06 10.12
N PHE A 22 -6.61 -0.28 9.21
CA PHE A 22 -5.26 0.29 9.18
C PHE A 22 -5.29 1.80 8.89
N GLU A 23 -6.04 2.22 7.88
CA GLU A 23 -6.16 3.63 7.49
C GLU A 23 -6.74 4.47 8.63
N ALA A 24 -7.81 4.00 9.26
CA ALA A 24 -8.43 4.64 10.42
C ALA A 24 -7.46 4.71 11.62
N HIS A 25 -6.72 3.63 11.89
CA HIS A 25 -5.68 3.63 12.93
C HIS A 25 -4.57 4.64 12.61
N SER A 26 -4.09 4.68 11.37
CA SER A 26 -3.03 5.61 10.95
C SER A 26 -3.47 7.08 11.04
N ALA A 27 -4.71 7.37 10.65
CA ALA A 27 -5.27 8.72 10.68
C ALA A 27 -5.43 9.21 12.13
N THR A 28 -5.90 8.34 13.03
CA THR A 28 -6.19 8.70 14.42
C THR A 28 -4.96 8.69 15.33
N GLN A 29 -4.05 7.72 15.15
CA GLN A 29 -2.90 7.51 16.05
C GLN A 29 -1.59 8.09 15.50
N HIS A 30 -1.51 8.32 14.19
CA HIS A 30 -0.28 8.76 13.53
C HIS A 30 -0.45 10.02 12.69
N ALA A 31 -1.59 10.72 12.81
CA ALA A 31 -1.92 11.88 11.98
C ALA A 31 -1.76 11.61 10.46
N GLY A 32 -1.96 10.35 10.04
CA GLY A 32 -1.76 9.91 8.66
C GLY A 32 -0.31 9.63 8.27
N ASN A 33 0.67 9.81 9.16
CA ASN A 33 2.10 9.61 8.90
C ASN A 33 2.62 8.29 9.51
N SER A 34 1.87 7.19 9.40
CA SER A 34 2.38 5.91 9.89
C SER A 34 3.34 5.29 8.86
N PRO A 35 4.62 4.99 9.19
CA PRO A 35 5.54 4.28 8.29
C PRO A 35 5.09 2.86 7.93
N ALA A 36 3.99 2.37 8.53
CA ALA A 36 3.34 1.14 8.10
C ALA A 36 2.67 1.24 6.71
N GLU A 37 2.70 2.42 6.06
CA GLU A 37 2.62 2.56 4.59
C GLU A 37 3.53 1.54 3.86
N GLY A 38 4.63 1.12 4.49
CA GLY A 38 5.55 0.08 4.03
C GLY A 38 4.99 -1.36 4.00
N VAL A 39 3.77 -1.60 4.51
CA VAL A 39 3.10 -2.91 4.47
C VAL A 39 1.88 -2.90 3.55
N ARG A 40 1.81 -1.99 2.56
CA ARG A 40 1.01 -2.32 1.37
C ARG A 40 1.67 -3.53 0.71
N GLN A 41 1.11 -4.70 1.00
CA GLN A 41 1.48 -5.96 0.37
C GLN A 41 1.47 -5.75 -1.15
N ILE A 42 2.65 -5.63 -1.76
CA ILE A 42 2.77 -5.58 -3.21
C ILE A 42 2.31 -6.94 -3.71
N THR A 43 1.12 -6.97 -4.29
CA THR A 43 0.56 -8.18 -4.89
C THR A 43 1.28 -8.47 -6.21
N GLY A 44 1.42 -9.74 -6.58
CA GLY A 44 2.02 -10.11 -7.87
C GLY A 44 1.36 -9.42 -9.07
N ARG A 45 0.05 -9.15 -8.98
CA ARG A 45 -0.70 -8.39 -9.99
C ARG A 45 -0.19 -6.94 -10.14
N GLN A 46 0.14 -6.26 -9.04
CA GLN A 46 0.68 -4.90 -9.10
C GLN A 46 2.06 -4.87 -9.77
N VAL A 47 2.89 -5.90 -9.54
CA VAL A 47 4.19 -6.05 -10.22
C VAL A 47 4.00 -6.21 -11.72
N VAL A 48 3.08 -7.10 -12.15
CA VAL A 48 2.79 -7.32 -13.58
C VAL A 48 2.29 -6.05 -14.25
N ILE A 49 1.35 -5.32 -13.62
CA ILE A 49 0.83 -4.05 -14.15
C ILE A 49 1.96 -3.03 -14.30
N GLY A 50 2.79 -2.87 -13.27
CA GLY A 50 3.95 -1.97 -13.33
C GLY A 50 4.91 -2.32 -14.47
N LEU A 51 5.18 -3.62 -14.66
CA LEU A 51 6.05 -4.09 -15.75
C LEU A 51 5.48 -3.77 -17.13
N LEU A 52 4.17 -3.99 -17.33
CA LEU A 52 3.50 -3.69 -18.60
C LEU A 52 3.55 -2.20 -18.95
N ILE A 53 3.37 -1.33 -17.95
CA ILE A 53 3.49 0.13 -18.13
C ILE A 53 4.90 0.49 -18.58
N LEU A 54 5.94 -0.06 -17.95
CA LEU A 54 7.33 0.20 -18.34
C LEU A 54 7.62 -0.26 -19.78
N VAL A 55 7.10 -1.43 -20.19
CA VAL A 55 7.21 -1.91 -21.57
C VAL A 55 6.52 -0.96 -22.55
N ALA A 56 5.31 -0.49 -22.22
CA ALA A 56 4.57 0.44 -23.07
C ALA A 56 5.29 1.78 -23.23
N VAL A 57 5.87 2.32 -22.14
CA VAL A 57 6.66 3.56 -22.17
C VAL A 57 7.93 3.37 -23.00
N ALA A 58 8.65 2.25 -22.82
CA ALA A 58 9.85 1.95 -23.59
C ALA A 58 9.54 1.78 -25.09
N TRP A 59 8.40 1.16 -25.41
CA TRP A 59 7.92 1.03 -26.78
C TRP A 59 7.58 2.40 -27.37
N ALA A 60 6.79 3.21 -26.66
CA ALA A 60 6.44 4.57 -27.10
C ALA A 60 7.69 5.44 -27.32
N ALA A 61 8.66 5.39 -26.40
CA ALA A 61 9.92 6.10 -26.53
C ALA A 61 10.66 5.72 -27.83
N ARG A 62 10.50 4.50 -28.34
CA ARG A 62 11.11 4.05 -29.60
C ARG A 62 10.46 4.65 -30.85
N PHE A 63 9.21 5.14 -30.77
CA PHE A 63 8.52 5.81 -31.88
C PHE A 63 8.65 7.33 -31.83
N PHE A 64 8.88 7.88 -30.64
CA PHE A 64 8.97 9.33 -30.42
C PHE A 64 10.40 9.85 -30.19
N ALA A 65 11.40 8.96 -30.14
CA ALA A 65 12.83 9.29 -30.14
C ALA A 65 13.45 8.94 -31.49
#